data_AF-A0A0L0FPL6-F1
#
_entry.id   AF-A0A0L0FPL6-F1
#
_cell.length_a   1.000
_cell.length_b   1.000
_cell.length_c   1.000
_cell.angle_alpha   90.00
_cell.angle_beta   90.00
_cell.angle_gamma   90.00
#
_symmetry.space_group_name_H-M   'P 1'
#
loop_
_entity.id
_entity.type
_entity.pdbx_description
1 polymer ?
#
loop_
_entity_poly.entity_id
_entity_poly.type
_entity_poly.pdbx_seq_one_letter_code
_entity_poly.pdbx_strand_id
1 'polypeptide(L)' 'VKVIYSYTPERRADLELIEGDIVKVEEMEGEWWVGTSTRTGKFGSFPSNYVQLAEM' A
#
# COMPACT_ATOMS: atom_id res chain seq x y z
N VAL A 1 -5.97 -1.46 4.61
CA VAL A 1 -6.05 0.01 4.38
C VAL A 1 -6.58 0.27 3.00
N LYS A 2 -7.26 1.41 2.80
CA LYS A 2 -7.73 1.84 1.47
C LYS A 2 -6.73 2.83 0.89
N VAL A 3 -6.35 2.63 -0.38
CA VAL A 3 -5.50 3.56 -1.12
C VAL A 3 -6.29 4.83 -1.46
N ILE A 4 -5.75 5.99 -1.09
CA ILE A 4 -6.34 7.31 -1.36
C ILE A 4 -5.57 8.10 -2.41
N TYR A 5 -4.35 7.69 -2.75
CA TYR A 5 -3.56 8.23 -3.86
C TYR A 5 -2.82 7.11 -4.59
N SER A 6 -2.71 7.19 -5.91
CA SER A 6 -1.94 6.22 -6.69
C SER A 6 -0.43 6.45 -6.54
N TYR A 7 0.35 5.38 -6.49
CA TYR A 7 1.80 5.40 -6.37
C TYR A 7 2.44 4.46 -7.40
N THR A 8 3.38 4.98 -8.19
CA THR A 8 4.18 4.18 -9.13
C THR A 8 5.49 3.78 -8.45
N PRO A 9 5.82 2.47 -8.35
CA PRO A 9 7.06 1.99 -7.75
C PRO A 9 8.31 2.64 -8.32
N GLU A 10 9.16 3.19 -7.44
CA GLU A 10 10.48 3.71 -7.82
C GLU A 10 11.57 2.66 -7.63
N ARG A 11 11.36 1.71 -6.71
CA ARG A 11 12.27 0.61 -6.41
C ARG A 11 11.58 -0.72 -6.67
N ARG A 12 12.39 -1.76 -6.93
CA ARG A 12 11.90 -3.13 -7.18
C ARG A 12 11.08 -3.69 -6.02
N ALA A 13 11.37 -3.26 -4.79
CA ALA A 13 10.71 -3.74 -3.58
C ALA A 13 9.40 -2.99 -3.27
N ASP A 14 9.10 -1.92 -4.02
CA ASP A 14 7.93 -1.10 -3.73
C ASP A 14 6.67 -1.72 -4.34
N LEU A 15 5.56 -1.57 -3.63
CA LEU A 15 4.24 -2.01 -4.05
C LEU A 15 3.56 -0.88 -4.82
N GLU A 16 3.04 -1.19 -6.01
CA GLU A 16 2.17 -0.28 -6.76
C GLU A 16 0.88 -0.04 -5.98
N LEU A 17 0.49 1.23 -5.85
CA LEU A 17 -0.81 1.62 -5.30
C LEU A 17 -1.69 2.20 -6.41
N ILE A 18 -2.95 1.77 -6.44
CA ILE A 18 -3.98 2.37 -7.29
C ILE A 18 -5.09 2.91 -6.39
N GLU A 19 -5.47 4.17 -6.57
CA GLU A 19 -6.52 4.81 -5.79
C GLU A 19 -7.81 3.96 -5.76
N GLY A 20 -8.35 3.77 -4.56
CA GLY A 20 -9.53 2.93 -4.32
C GLY A 20 -9.24 1.48 -3.97
N ASP A 21 -8.04 0.96 -4.28
CA ASP A 21 -7.65 -0.41 -3.94
C ASP A 21 -7.53 -0.63 -2.42
N ILE A 22 -7.56 -1.92 -2.04
CA ILE A 22 -7.25 -2.36 -0.69
C ILE A 22 -5.85 -2.97 -0.65
N VAL A 23 -5.09 -2.57 0.35
CA VAL A 23 -3.83 -3.22 0.73
C VAL A 23 -4.04 -3.86 2.09
N LYS A 24 -3.75 -5.16 2.19
CA LYS A 24 -3.61 -5.84 3.48
C LYS A 24 -2.24 -5.46 4.03
N VAL A 25 -2.21 -4.84 5.20
CA VAL A 25 -0.95 -4.40 5.82
C VAL A 25 -0.40 -5.53 6.68
N GLU A 26 0.88 -5.85 6.50
CA GLU A 26 1.62 -6.77 7.37
C GLU A 26 2.45 -6.02 8.41
N GLU A 27 3.00 -4.85 8.09
CA GLU A 27 3.82 -4.04 9.00
C GLU A 27 3.60 -2.53 8.83
N MET A 28 3.52 -1.81 9.95
CA MET A 28 3.28 -0.36 10.01
C MET A 28 4.42 0.35 10.77
N GLU A 29 5.63 0.35 10.19
CA GLU A 29 6.79 1.02 10.78
C GLU A 29 7.21 2.25 9.96
N GLY A 30 7.26 3.42 10.59
CA GLY A 30 7.74 4.66 9.95
C GLY A 30 6.88 5.14 8.77
N GLU A 31 7.55 5.72 7.77
CA GLU A 31 6.93 6.36 6.60
C GLU A 31 6.56 5.36 5.49
N TRP A 32 7.11 4.15 5.53
CA TRP A 32 6.90 3.11 4.53
C TRP A 32 6.37 1.86 5.21
N TRP A 33 5.12 1.52 4.91
CA TRP A 33 4.51 0.30 5.40
C TRP A 33 4.76 -0.85 4.44
N VAL A 34 4.57 -2.07 4.93
CA VAL A 34 4.70 -3.28 4.13
C VAL A 34 3.34 -3.94 4.01
N GLY A 35 2.99 -4.31 2.78
CA GLY A 35 1.64 -4.72 2.42
C GLY A 35 1.60 -5.75 1.30
N THR A 36 0.47 -6.44 1.24
CA THR A 36 0.04 -7.22 0.08
C THR A 36 -1.15 -6.53 -0.60
N SER A 37 -1.02 -6.22 -1.89
CA SER A 37 -2.13 -5.71 -2.71
C SER A 37 -3.19 -6.81 -2.87
N THR A 38 -4.45 -6.52 -2.50
CA THR A 38 -5.53 -7.52 -2.67
C THR A 38 -5.92 -7.71 -4.13
N ARG A 39 -5.62 -6.73 -4.99
CA ARG A 39 -5.89 -6.78 -6.44
C ARG A 39 -4.90 -7.69 -7.17
N THR A 40 -3.61 -7.62 -6.83
CA THR A 40 -2.55 -8.30 -7.59
C THR A 40 -1.88 -9.45 -6.84
N GLY A 41 -2.07 -9.55 -5.53
CA GLY A 41 -1.34 -10.48 -4.66
C GLY A 41 0.14 -10.14 -4.48
N LYS A 42 0.63 -9.03 -5.04
CA LYS A 42 2.02 -8.60 -4.88
C LYS A 42 2.27 -8.07 -3.47
N PHE A 43 3.44 -8.40 -2.95
CA PHE A 43 3.97 -7.94 -1.68
C PHE A 43 5.04 -6.86 -1.91
N GLY A 44 5.07 -5.83 -1.07
CA GLY A 44 6.11 -4.80 -1.12
C GLY A 44 5.87 -3.66 -0.15
N SER A 45 6.81 -2.72 -0.14
CA SER A 45 6.73 -1.50 0.67
C SER A 45 5.97 -0.40 -0.04
N PHE A 46 5.20 0.41 0.68
CA PHE A 46 4.46 1.53 0.10
C PHE A 46 4.39 2.71 1.08
N PRO A 47 4.27 3.95 0.57
CA PRO A 47 4.23 5.14 1.43
C PRO A 47 2.94 5.17 2.27
N SER A 48 3.08 5.30 3.59
CA SER A 48 1.96 5.23 4.53
C SER A 48 0.95 6.38 4.38
N ASN A 49 1.40 7.54 3.88
CA ASN A 49 0.54 8.70 3.64
C ASN A 49 -0.31 8.60 2.35
N TYR A 50 -0.20 7.50 1.60
CA TYR A 50 -1.02 7.23 0.40
C TYR A 50 -2.26 6.37 0.70
N VAL A 51 -2.44 5.99 1.96
CA VAL A 51 -3.52 5.13 2.41
C VAL A 51 -4.23 5.73 3.62
N GLN A 52 -5.48 5.31 3.83
CA GLN A 52 -6.20 5.55 5.07
C GLN A 52 -6.66 4.23 5.68
N LEU A 53 -6.86 4.20 7.00
CA LEU A 53 -7.59 3.12 7.64
C LEU A 53 -8.97 3.04 6.98
N ALA A 54 -9.32 1.88 6.45
CA ALA A 54 -10.66 1.66 5.95
C ALA A 54 -11.57 1.52 7.17
N GLU A 55 -12.56 2.40 7.33
CA GLU A 55 -13.63 2.18 8.28
C GLU A 55 -14.38 0.91 7.85
N MET A 56 -14.61 0.00 8.81
CA MET A 56 -15.43 -1.20 8.61
C MET A 56 -16.91 -0.85 8.70
#